data_AF-T0MI29-F1
#
_entry.id   AF-T0MI29-F1
#
_cell.length_a   1.000
_cell.length_b   1.000
_cell.length_c   1.000
_cell.angle_alpha   90.00
_cell.angle_beta   90.00
_cell.angle_gamma   90.00
#
_symmetry.space_group_name_H-M   'P 1'
#
loop_
_entity.id
_entity.type
_entity.pdbx_description
1 polymer ?
#
loop_
_entity_poly.entity_id
_entity_poly.type
_entity_poly.pdbx_seq_one_letter_code
_entity_poly.pdbx_strand_id
1 'polypeptide(L)'
;MSEEDQDMEKMQKDETILQNKKVLKSKKSLKRKLESTNEIINQQFKQKNDDFYLNAYIKRSIKRLIGNAKMRMFGFTFINYNNKQNVHFFNNWKVILKDHVGIDTYGEISPTDISMVNFKENAHIGLNQFYKNFTPEWLISELKNLINCDNRLICKIAEFLDKSDIENKELFVECENNDILYTTGVTDEFSKFILKDLDIIIFN
;
A
#
# COMPACT_ATOMS: atom_id res chain seq x y z
N MET A 1 26.35 28.16 73.62
CA MET A 1 25.30 28.24 72.59
C MET A 1 24.06 28.71 73.31
N SER A 2 23.52 29.86 72.94
CA SER A 2 22.31 30.41 73.55
C SER A 2 21.07 29.65 73.06
N GLU A 3 19.94 29.70 73.79
CA GLU A 3 18.67 29.10 73.32
C GLU A 3 18.22 29.69 71.98
N GLU A 4 18.50 30.98 71.75
CA GLU A 4 18.22 31.66 70.47
C GLU A 4 19.02 31.09 69.30
N ASP A 5 20.28 30.68 69.53
CA ASP A 5 21.10 30.01 68.50
C ASP A 5 20.52 28.63 68.12
N GLN A 6 19.94 27.91 69.08
CA GLN A 6 19.33 26.60 68.85
C GLN A 6 18.01 26.70 68.07
N ASP A 7 17.19 27.72 68.36
CA ASP A 7 15.92 27.96 67.66
C ASP A 7 16.12 28.49 66.23
N MET A 8 17.13 29.34 66.02
CA MET A 8 17.56 29.78 64.68
C MET A 8 18.05 28.63 63.81
N GLU A 9 18.85 27.72 64.37
CA GLU A 9 19.37 26.55 63.67
C GLU A 9 18.26 25.54 63.32
N LYS A 10 17.25 25.43 64.18
CA LYS A 10 16.06 24.59 63.95
C LYS A 10 15.17 25.16 62.84
N MET A 11 14.91 26.47 62.83
CA MET A 11 14.15 27.13 61.76
C MET A 11 14.84 26.98 60.39
N GLN A 12 16.17 27.16 60.33
CA GLN A 12 16.93 26.97 59.09
C GLN A 12 16.86 25.52 58.57
N LYS A 13 16.91 24.53 59.47
CA LYS A 13 16.71 23.12 59.11
C LYS A 13 15.31 22.85 58.55
N ASP A 14 14.28 23.37 59.19
CA ASP A 14 12.89 23.17 58.75
C ASP A 14 12.61 23.83 57.39
N GLU A 15 13.17 25.02 57.14
CA GLU A 15 13.07 25.72 55.87
C GLU A 15 13.80 24.97 54.74
N THR A 16 14.99 24.44 55.03
CA THR A 16 15.76 23.59 54.12
C THR A 16 15.00 22.30 53.76
N ILE A 17 14.36 21.65 54.74
CA ILE A 17 13.53 20.46 54.53
C ILE A 17 12.32 20.80 53.63
N LEU A 18 11.70 21.96 53.84
CA LEU A 18 10.55 22.41 53.05
C LEU A 18 10.95 22.69 51.59
N GLN A 19 12.08 23.35 51.35
CA GLN A 19 12.62 23.56 50.00
C GLN A 19 12.96 22.24 49.31
N ASN A 20 13.61 21.30 50.00
CA ASN A 20 13.91 19.98 49.46
C ASN A 20 12.65 19.20 49.06
N LYS A 21 11.57 19.26 49.88
CA LYS A 21 10.27 18.65 49.54
C LYS A 21 9.65 19.28 48.27
N LYS A 22 9.72 20.61 48.12
CA LYS A 22 9.23 21.31 46.91
C LYS A 22 9.99 20.89 45.66
N VAL A 23 11.32 20.82 45.74
CA VAL A 23 12.19 20.36 44.63
C VAL A 23 11.88 18.91 44.26
N LEU A 24 11.69 18.03 45.24
CA LEU A 24 11.36 16.62 45.00
C LEU A 24 9.99 16.47 44.31
N LYS A 25 8.99 17.27 44.71
CA LYS A 25 7.65 17.28 44.10
C LYS A 25 7.71 17.78 42.64
N SER A 26 8.49 18.83 42.38
CA SER A 26 8.77 19.33 41.04
C SER A 26 9.43 18.28 40.14
N LYS A 27 10.52 17.64 40.61
CA LYS A 27 11.21 16.56 39.89
C LYS A 27 10.29 15.39 39.57
N LYS A 28 9.43 14.97 40.52
CA LYS A 28 8.43 13.93 40.29
C LYS A 28 7.40 14.33 39.23
N SER A 29 6.97 15.59 39.20
CA SER A 29 6.05 16.10 38.17
C SER A 29 6.69 16.13 36.79
N LEU A 30 7.94 16.62 36.70
CA LEU A 30 8.73 16.59 35.46
C LEU A 30 8.94 15.18 34.93
N LYS A 31 9.27 14.23 35.81
CA LYS A 31 9.45 12.82 35.44
C LYS A 31 8.18 12.24 34.81
N ARG A 32 7.01 12.47 35.40
CA ARG A 32 5.72 12.01 34.83
C ARG A 32 5.42 12.64 33.48
N LYS A 33 5.71 13.93 33.31
CA LYS A 33 5.53 14.61 32.01
C LYS A 33 6.45 14.03 30.93
N LEU A 34 7.68 13.67 31.29
CA LEU A 34 8.62 13.03 30.39
C LEU A 34 8.13 11.62 30.00
N GLU A 35 7.68 10.83 30.96
CA GLU A 35 7.11 9.49 30.73
C GLU A 35 5.89 9.55 29.80
N SER A 36 4.93 10.45 30.06
CA SER A 36 3.76 10.62 29.19
C SER A 36 4.13 11.07 27.78
N THR A 37 5.14 11.95 27.64
CA THR A 37 5.60 12.41 26.32
C THR A 37 6.24 11.27 25.54
N ASN A 38 7.06 10.44 26.19
CA ASN A 38 7.67 9.28 25.55
C ASN A 38 6.63 8.23 25.13
N GLU A 39 5.58 8.02 25.92
CA GLU A 39 4.47 7.14 25.55
C GLU A 39 3.74 7.64 24.30
N ILE A 40 3.42 8.93 24.23
CA ILE A 40 2.79 9.55 23.04
C ILE A 40 3.68 9.40 21.81
N ILE A 41 4.97 9.69 21.94
CA ILE A 41 5.94 9.55 20.84
C ILE A 41 5.99 8.10 20.36
N ASN A 42 6.09 7.13 21.27
CA ASN A 42 6.12 5.71 20.91
C ASN A 42 4.83 5.25 20.22
N GLN A 43 3.66 5.74 20.65
CA GLN A 43 2.39 5.45 20.01
C GLN A 43 2.35 6.02 18.58
N GLN A 44 2.77 7.27 18.38
CA GLN A 44 2.84 7.90 17.06
C GLN A 44 3.80 7.15 16.12
N PHE A 45 4.98 6.74 16.61
CA PHE A 45 5.91 5.94 15.82
C PHE A 45 5.34 4.58 15.42
N LYS A 46 4.63 3.91 16.33
CA LYS A 46 3.99 2.63 16.04
C LYS A 46 2.89 2.77 14.99
N GLN A 47 2.01 3.75 15.14
CA GLN A 47 0.93 4.02 14.19
C GLN A 47 1.48 4.32 12.79
N LYS A 48 2.49 5.20 12.69
CA LYS A 48 3.13 5.53 11.40
C LYS A 48 3.75 4.31 10.72
N ASN A 49 4.32 3.40 11.49
CA ASN A 49 4.84 2.13 10.96
C ASN A 49 3.72 1.22 10.45
N ASP A 50 2.64 1.07 11.22
CA ASP A 50 1.50 0.22 10.85
C ASP A 50 0.83 0.73 9.55
N ASP A 51 0.66 2.05 9.42
CA ASP A 51 0.10 2.68 8.21
C ASP A 51 1.01 2.51 6.99
N PHE A 52 2.33 2.60 7.18
CA PHE A 52 3.31 2.31 6.14
C PHE A 52 3.21 0.86 5.63
N TYR A 53 3.11 -0.11 6.55
CA TYR A 53 2.96 -1.52 6.17
C TYR A 53 1.64 -1.80 5.45
N LEU A 54 0.55 -1.16 5.89
CA LEU A 54 -0.76 -1.30 5.27
C LEU A 54 -0.75 -0.79 3.82
N ASN A 55 -0.23 0.42 3.60
CA ASN A 55 -0.11 1.00 2.27
C ASN A 55 0.78 0.13 1.36
N ALA A 56 1.96 -0.28 1.85
CA ALA A 56 2.85 -1.17 1.11
C ALA A 56 2.20 -2.51 0.75
N TYR A 57 1.41 -3.09 1.65
CA TYR A 57 0.64 -4.32 1.40
C TYR A 57 -0.40 -4.13 0.29
N ILE A 58 -1.19 -3.06 0.34
CA ILE A 58 -2.19 -2.75 -0.69
C ILE A 58 -1.50 -2.55 -2.04
N LYS A 59 -0.51 -1.66 -2.12
CA LYS A 59 0.23 -1.39 -3.37
C LYS A 59 0.82 -2.67 -3.97
N ARG A 60 1.41 -3.54 -3.15
CA ARG A 60 1.95 -4.84 -3.61
C ARG A 60 0.86 -5.77 -4.11
N SER A 61 -0.26 -5.85 -3.41
CA SER A 61 -1.40 -6.69 -3.79
C SER A 61 -1.99 -6.24 -5.12
N ILE A 62 -2.19 -4.93 -5.30
CA ILE A 62 -2.69 -4.32 -6.53
C ILE A 62 -1.73 -4.57 -7.70
N LYS A 63 -0.42 -4.35 -7.53
CA LYS A 63 0.59 -4.66 -8.56
C LYS A 63 0.54 -6.12 -9.00
N ARG A 64 0.36 -7.06 -8.06
CA ARG A 64 0.19 -8.48 -8.37
C ARG A 64 -1.09 -8.73 -9.18
N LEU A 65 -2.22 -8.14 -8.80
CA LEU A 65 -3.47 -8.26 -9.55
C LEU A 65 -3.33 -7.73 -10.98
N ILE A 66 -2.66 -6.61 -11.18
CA ILE A 66 -2.38 -6.04 -12.50
C ILE A 66 -1.49 -6.95 -13.34
N GLY A 67 -0.45 -7.54 -12.73
CA GLY A 67 0.39 -8.54 -13.39
C GLY A 67 -0.43 -9.74 -13.89
N ASN A 68 -1.35 -10.23 -13.06
CA ASN A 68 -2.28 -11.31 -13.45
C ASN A 68 -3.23 -10.87 -14.58
N ALA A 69 -3.79 -9.67 -14.50
CA ALA A 69 -4.68 -9.11 -15.52
C ALA A 69 -3.95 -8.97 -16.88
N LYS A 70 -2.71 -8.46 -16.87
CA LYS A 70 -1.85 -8.40 -18.05
C LYS A 70 -1.61 -9.78 -18.64
N MET A 71 -1.29 -10.78 -17.82
CA MET A 71 -1.06 -12.14 -18.30
C MET A 71 -2.33 -12.78 -18.87
N ARG A 72 -3.49 -12.54 -18.26
CA ARG A 72 -4.80 -12.96 -18.79
C ARG A 72 -5.08 -12.31 -20.15
N MET A 73 -4.87 -11.00 -20.28
CA MET A 73 -5.05 -10.28 -21.55
C MET A 73 -4.08 -10.76 -22.63
N PHE A 74 -2.85 -11.05 -22.25
CA PHE A 74 -1.86 -11.64 -23.15
C PHE A 74 -2.32 -13.01 -23.66
N GLY A 75 -2.94 -13.80 -22.79
CA GLY A 75 -3.63 -15.04 -23.14
C GLY A 75 -4.69 -14.80 -24.21
N PHE A 76 -5.64 -13.90 -23.95
CA PHE A 76 -6.70 -13.58 -24.91
C PHE A 76 -6.18 -13.05 -26.26
N THR A 77 -5.05 -12.36 -26.25
CA THR A 77 -4.49 -11.72 -27.45
C THR A 77 -3.72 -12.70 -28.33
N PHE A 78 -2.94 -13.60 -27.73
CA PHE A 78 -1.95 -14.40 -28.46
C PHE A 78 -2.18 -15.91 -28.44
N ILE A 79 -3.12 -16.41 -27.61
CA ILE A 79 -3.48 -17.83 -27.61
C ILE A 79 -4.41 -18.10 -28.79
N ASN A 80 -3.97 -18.92 -29.74
CA ASN A 80 -4.80 -19.43 -30.82
C ASN A 80 -5.19 -20.88 -30.54
N TYR A 81 -6.37 -21.08 -29.96
CA TYR A 81 -6.89 -22.40 -29.57
C TYR A 81 -7.03 -23.41 -30.74
N ASN A 82 -7.01 -22.94 -31.98
CA ASN A 82 -7.08 -23.78 -33.18
C ASN A 82 -5.69 -24.16 -33.74
N ASN A 83 -4.60 -23.67 -33.15
CA ASN A 83 -3.24 -23.96 -33.58
C ASN A 83 -2.58 -25.04 -32.71
N LYS A 84 -2.03 -26.10 -33.33
CA LYS A 84 -1.30 -27.17 -32.62
C LYS A 84 0.00 -26.70 -31.95
N GLN A 85 0.57 -25.56 -32.36
CA GLN A 85 1.79 -24.96 -31.80
C GLN A 85 1.53 -23.73 -30.92
N ASN A 86 0.30 -23.58 -30.41
CA ASN A 86 -0.16 -22.44 -29.62
C ASN A 86 0.78 -22.07 -28.45
N VAL A 87 1.32 -23.07 -27.73
CA VAL A 87 2.23 -22.84 -26.60
C VAL A 87 3.54 -22.16 -27.03
N HIS A 88 4.14 -22.58 -28.15
CA HIS A 88 5.39 -21.98 -28.64
C HIS A 88 5.16 -20.56 -29.17
N PHE A 89 4.07 -20.34 -29.90
CA PHE A 89 3.69 -19.02 -30.40
C PHE A 89 3.45 -18.02 -29.25
N PHE A 90 2.70 -18.46 -28.23
CA PHE A 90 2.45 -17.68 -27.01
C PHE A 90 3.74 -17.36 -26.25
N ASN A 91 4.63 -18.33 -26.08
CA ASN A 91 5.91 -18.13 -25.39
C ASN A 91 6.84 -17.18 -26.16
N ASN A 92 6.88 -17.23 -27.49
CA ASN A 92 7.67 -16.30 -28.30
C ASN A 92 7.20 -14.85 -28.13
N TRP A 93 5.90 -14.60 -28.22
CA TRP A 93 5.35 -13.27 -27.93
C TRP A 93 5.68 -12.84 -26.51
N LYS A 94 5.51 -13.72 -25.54
CA LYS A 94 5.77 -13.43 -24.13
C LYS A 94 7.22 -12.98 -23.91
N VAL A 95 8.18 -13.67 -24.51
CA VAL A 95 9.62 -13.31 -24.43
C VAL A 95 9.91 -11.95 -25.08
N ILE A 96 9.27 -11.63 -26.20
CA ILE A 96 9.55 -10.40 -26.96
C ILE A 96 8.86 -9.18 -26.35
N LEU A 97 7.67 -9.36 -25.78
CA LEU A 97 6.85 -8.25 -25.28
C LEU A 97 6.90 -8.05 -23.78
N LYS A 98 7.52 -8.96 -23.00
CA LYS A 98 7.51 -8.91 -21.53
C LYS A 98 7.94 -7.55 -20.95
N ASP A 99 8.99 -6.94 -21.51
CA ASP A 99 9.55 -5.70 -20.98
C ASP A 99 8.68 -4.50 -21.37
N HIS A 100 8.03 -4.57 -22.54
CA HIS A 100 7.12 -3.53 -23.04
C HIS A 100 5.74 -3.55 -22.37
N VAL A 101 5.28 -4.74 -21.97
CA VAL A 101 3.98 -4.93 -21.29
C VAL A 101 4.15 -4.94 -19.77
N GLY A 102 5.36 -5.18 -19.27
CA GLY A 102 5.66 -5.32 -17.84
C GLY A 102 5.11 -6.63 -17.26
N ILE A 103 5.29 -7.75 -17.96
CA ILE A 103 4.99 -9.10 -17.46
C ILE A 103 6.29 -9.65 -16.87
N ASP A 104 6.38 -9.73 -15.55
CA ASP A 104 7.56 -10.26 -14.88
C ASP A 104 7.54 -11.80 -14.97
N THR A 105 8.36 -12.37 -15.85
CA THR A 105 8.40 -13.83 -16.07
C THR A 105 9.61 -14.42 -15.36
N TYR A 106 9.41 -14.90 -14.14
CA TYR A 106 10.40 -15.75 -13.49
C TYR A 106 10.40 -17.13 -14.15
N GLY A 107 11.41 -17.42 -14.95
CA GLY A 107 11.65 -18.72 -15.58
C GLY A 107 12.47 -18.61 -16.87
N GLU A 108 13.60 -19.31 -16.94
CA GLU A 108 14.38 -19.44 -18.17
C GLU A 108 13.60 -20.28 -19.18
N ILE A 109 13.07 -19.64 -20.22
CA ILE A 109 12.51 -20.34 -21.37
C ILE A 109 13.64 -20.47 -22.38
N SER A 110 14.16 -21.68 -22.53
CA SER A 110 15.14 -21.99 -23.57
C SER A 110 14.49 -21.82 -24.94
N PRO A 111 15.05 -20.96 -25.83
CA PRO A 111 14.50 -20.73 -27.15
C PRO A 111 14.87 -21.91 -28.06
N THR A 112 14.01 -22.91 -28.16
CA THR A 112 14.12 -23.91 -29.21
C THR A 112 13.57 -23.35 -30.54
N ASP A 113 14.48 -22.86 -31.37
CA ASP A 113 14.47 -22.80 -32.84
C ASP A 113 13.12 -22.75 -33.58
N ILE A 114 12.29 -21.75 -33.28
CA ILE A 114 11.24 -21.27 -34.19
C ILE A 114 11.51 -19.79 -34.43
N SER A 115 11.67 -19.42 -35.71
CA SER A 115 12.19 -18.15 -36.22
C SER A 115 11.78 -16.89 -35.41
N MET A 116 12.55 -16.57 -34.36
CA MET A 116 12.32 -15.38 -33.53
C MET A 116 12.42 -14.07 -34.31
N VAL A 117 13.13 -14.08 -35.45
CA VAL A 117 13.35 -12.93 -36.32
C VAL A 117 12.03 -12.29 -36.75
N ASN A 118 11.07 -13.09 -37.24
CA ASN A 118 9.78 -12.58 -37.69
C ASN A 118 8.97 -11.93 -36.56
N PHE A 119 9.06 -12.43 -35.32
CA PHE A 119 8.32 -11.84 -34.20
C PHE A 119 8.95 -10.53 -33.72
N LYS A 120 10.29 -10.44 -33.74
CA LYS A 120 11.00 -9.21 -33.37
C LYS A 120 10.68 -8.08 -34.34
N GLU A 121 10.70 -8.37 -35.65
CA GLU A 121 10.34 -7.39 -36.69
C GLU A 121 8.87 -6.94 -36.55
N ASN A 122 8.00 -7.82 -36.07
CA ASN A 122 6.57 -7.55 -35.89
C ASN A 122 6.18 -7.20 -34.44
N ALA A 123 7.14 -6.85 -33.57
CA ALA A 123 6.86 -6.52 -32.16
C ALA A 123 5.80 -5.42 -32.03
N HIS A 124 5.86 -4.41 -32.91
CA HIS A 124 4.89 -3.32 -32.98
C HIS A 124 3.45 -3.81 -33.26
N ILE A 125 3.27 -4.83 -34.12
CA ILE A 125 1.96 -5.43 -34.40
C ILE A 125 1.43 -6.13 -33.15
N GLY A 126 2.28 -6.90 -32.47
CA GLY A 126 1.92 -7.56 -31.22
C GLY A 126 1.51 -6.56 -30.14
N LEU A 127 2.28 -5.50 -29.95
CA LEU A 127 1.94 -4.43 -29.00
C LEU A 127 0.61 -3.76 -29.35
N ASN A 128 0.40 -3.42 -30.62
CA ASN A 128 -0.86 -2.82 -31.07
C ASN A 128 -2.05 -3.75 -30.79
N GLN A 129 -1.92 -5.06 -31.02
CA GLN A 129 -2.98 -6.02 -30.72
C GLN A 129 -3.24 -6.15 -29.22
N PHE A 130 -2.19 -6.13 -28.40
CA PHE A 130 -2.33 -6.17 -26.95
C PHE A 130 -3.06 -4.93 -26.43
N TYR A 131 -2.58 -3.73 -26.78
CA TYR A 131 -3.15 -2.47 -26.28
C TYR A 131 -4.49 -2.09 -26.92
N LYS A 132 -4.86 -2.71 -28.05
CA LYS A 132 -6.23 -2.63 -28.58
C LYS A 132 -7.26 -3.19 -27.58
N ASN A 133 -6.88 -4.19 -26.80
CA ASN A 133 -7.76 -4.86 -25.84
C ASN A 133 -7.45 -4.44 -24.39
N PHE A 134 -6.17 -4.22 -24.06
CA PHE A 134 -5.72 -3.76 -22.75
C PHE A 134 -5.86 -2.23 -22.64
N THR A 135 -7.09 -1.74 -22.52
CA THR A 135 -7.37 -0.31 -22.35
C THR A 135 -7.40 0.09 -20.86
N PRO A 136 -7.23 1.38 -20.53
CA PRO A 136 -7.43 1.90 -19.18
C PRO A 136 -8.78 1.48 -18.57
N GLU A 137 -9.86 1.59 -19.35
CA GLU A 137 -11.23 1.27 -18.93
C GLU A 137 -11.37 -0.22 -18.61
N TRP A 138 -10.78 -1.08 -19.45
CA TRP A 138 -10.75 -2.51 -19.21
C TRP A 138 -9.99 -2.83 -17.91
N LEU A 139 -8.83 -2.21 -17.70
CA LEU A 139 -8.01 -2.44 -16.50
C LEU A 139 -8.73 -1.97 -15.23
N ILE A 140 -9.43 -0.83 -15.24
CA ILE A 140 -10.24 -0.34 -14.12
C ILE A 140 -11.31 -1.37 -13.76
N SER A 141 -12.09 -1.81 -14.75
CA SER A 141 -13.17 -2.78 -14.53
C SER A 141 -12.64 -4.13 -14.03
N GLU A 142 -11.56 -4.63 -14.63
CA GLU A 142 -10.95 -5.90 -14.23
C GLU A 142 -10.36 -5.81 -12.82
N LEU A 143 -9.68 -4.70 -12.49
CA LEU A 143 -9.10 -4.49 -11.17
C LEU A 143 -10.17 -4.44 -10.08
N LYS A 144 -11.27 -3.70 -10.30
CA LYS A 144 -12.41 -3.70 -9.38
C LYS A 144 -12.91 -5.12 -9.12
N ASN A 145 -13.17 -5.88 -10.18
CA ASN A 145 -13.67 -7.24 -10.07
C ASN A 145 -12.70 -8.15 -9.28
N LEU A 146 -11.40 -8.05 -9.58
CA LEU A 146 -10.37 -8.83 -8.90
C LEU A 146 -10.26 -8.48 -7.41
N ILE A 147 -10.37 -7.21 -7.05
CA ILE A 147 -10.38 -6.76 -5.64
C ILE A 147 -11.65 -7.27 -4.95
N ASN A 148 -12.82 -7.13 -5.58
CA ASN A 148 -14.10 -7.53 -5.01
C ASN A 148 -14.25 -9.04 -4.84
N CYS A 149 -13.38 -9.84 -5.46
CA CYS A 149 -13.26 -11.28 -5.20
C CYS A 149 -12.31 -11.64 -4.05
N ASP A 150 -11.60 -10.66 -3.45
CA ASP A 150 -10.65 -10.86 -2.35
C ASP A 150 -11.09 -10.10 -1.10
N ASN A 151 -11.93 -10.73 -0.29
CA ASN A 151 -12.45 -10.16 0.96
C ASN A 151 -11.36 -9.62 1.89
N ARG A 152 -10.20 -10.28 1.94
CA ARG A 152 -9.10 -9.82 2.79
C ARG A 152 -8.53 -8.51 2.29
N LEU A 153 -8.37 -8.36 0.97
CA LEU A 153 -7.91 -7.13 0.37
C LEU A 153 -8.94 -6.01 0.55
N ILE A 154 -10.23 -6.28 0.41
CA ILE A 154 -11.32 -5.32 0.68
C ILE A 154 -11.21 -4.79 2.11
N CYS A 155 -11.11 -5.66 3.13
CA CYS A 155 -10.97 -5.21 4.52
C CYS A 155 -9.72 -4.34 4.74
N LYS A 156 -8.61 -4.65 4.05
CA LYS A 156 -7.39 -3.84 4.14
C LYS A 156 -7.51 -2.49 3.45
N ILE A 157 -8.24 -2.43 2.33
CA ILE A 157 -8.56 -1.18 1.66
C ILE A 157 -9.47 -0.31 2.56
N ALA A 158 -10.49 -0.91 3.19
CA ALA A 158 -11.33 -0.22 4.16
C ALA A 158 -10.52 0.39 5.31
N GLU A 159 -9.64 -0.41 5.92
CA GLU A 159 -8.75 0.03 7.00
C GLU A 159 -7.83 1.17 6.53
N PHE A 160 -7.34 1.11 5.29
CA PHE A 160 -6.51 2.16 4.72
C PHE A 160 -7.28 3.46 4.51
N LEU A 161 -8.48 3.38 3.93
CA LEU A 161 -9.32 4.55 3.68
C LEU A 161 -9.75 5.20 4.98
N ASP A 162 -10.15 4.41 5.99
CA ASP A 162 -10.53 4.90 7.30
C ASP A 162 -9.43 5.73 7.95
N LYS A 163 -8.18 5.24 7.89
CA LYS A 163 -6.99 5.88 8.45
C LYS A 163 -6.39 7.00 7.59
N SER A 164 -6.80 7.11 6.33
CA SER A 164 -6.24 8.08 5.39
C SER A 164 -6.91 9.45 5.49
N ASP A 165 -6.15 10.51 5.20
CA ASP A 165 -6.65 11.89 5.06
C ASP A 165 -7.25 12.16 3.66
N ILE A 166 -7.71 11.12 2.96
CA ILE A 166 -8.27 11.28 1.61
C ILE A 166 -9.70 11.82 1.70
N GLU A 167 -9.96 12.91 0.95
CA GLU A 167 -11.30 13.48 0.81
C GLU A 167 -12.22 12.58 -0.02
N ASN A 168 -13.51 12.58 0.33
CA ASN A 168 -14.58 11.83 -0.35
C ASN A 168 -14.32 10.31 -0.47
N LYS A 169 -13.68 9.72 0.55
CA LYS A 169 -13.31 8.30 0.61
C LYS A 169 -14.50 7.34 0.52
N GLU A 170 -15.71 7.80 0.81
CA GLU A 170 -16.97 7.07 0.59
C GLU A 170 -17.23 6.77 -0.88
N LEU A 171 -16.69 7.56 -1.83
CA LEU A 171 -16.84 7.29 -3.26
C LEU A 171 -16.02 6.08 -3.73
N PHE A 172 -15.04 5.65 -2.93
CA PHE A 172 -14.13 4.57 -3.27
C PHE A 172 -14.67 3.18 -2.91
N VAL A 173 -15.71 3.11 -2.09
CA VAL A 173 -16.25 1.85 -1.58
C VAL A 173 -17.76 1.79 -1.67
N GLU A 174 -18.26 0.60 -1.90
CA GLU A 174 -19.66 0.25 -1.67
C GLU A 174 -19.79 -0.05 -0.18
N CYS A 175 -20.52 0.77 0.57
CA CYS A 175 -20.66 0.63 2.02
C CYS A 175 -22.12 0.66 2.47
N GLU A 176 -22.43 -0.17 3.46
CA GLU A 176 -23.70 -0.10 4.17
C GLU A 176 -23.66 1.03 5.20
N ASN A 177 -24.75 1.79 5.35
CA ASN A 177 -24.89 2.85 6.35
C ASN A 177 -23.86 4.00 6.28
N ASN A 178 -23.22 4.20 5.13
CA ASN A 178 -22.15 5.20 4.93
C ASN A 178 -20.92 4.99 5.83
N ASP A 179 -20.70 3.76 6.31
CA ASP A 179 -19.51 3.42 7.11
C ASP A 179 -18.54 2.56 6.29
N ILE A 180 -17.37 3.13 6.01
CA ILE A 180 -16.31 2.51 5.19
C ILE A 180 -15.83 1.20 5.79
N LEU A 181 -15.87 1.04 7.12
CA LEU A 181 -15.49 -0.22 7.78
C LEU A 181 -16.49 -1.35 7.52
N TYR A 182 -17.71 -1.03 7.09
CA TYR A 182 -18.74 -1.97 6.65
C TYR A 182 -18.89 -1.99 5.13
N THR A 183 -17.76 -1.97 4.42
CA THR A 183 -17.74 -2.08 2.97
C THR A 183 -17.97 -3.51 2.47
N THR A 184 -18.71 -3.64 1.37
CA THR A 184 -18.90 -4.90 0.62
C THR A 184 -18.00 -5.01 -0.61
N GLY A 185 -17.31 -3.93 -1.00
CA GLY A 185 -16.48 -3.89 -2.20
C GLY A 185 -15.96 -2.49 -2.52
N VAL A 186 -15.04 -2.43 -3.48
CA VAL A 186 -14.51 -1.17 -4.01
C VAL A 186 -15.24 -0.76 -5.30
N THR A 187 -15.20 0.54 -5.59
CA THR A 187 -15.77 1.12 -6.80
C THR A 187 -14.73 1.27 -7.92
N ASP A 188 -15.18 1.72 -9.09
CA ASP A 188 -14.27 2.10 -10.18
C ASP A 188 -13.42 3.32 -9.79
N GLU A 189 -13.92 4.21 -8.93
CA GLU A 189 -13.18 5.39 -8.46
C GLU A 189 -11.96 5.01 -7.60
N PHE A 190 -12.09 3.99 -6.74
CA PHE A 190 -10.93 3.45 -6.04
C PHE A 190 -9.89 2.89 -7.01
N SER A 191 -10.36 2.14 -8.01
CA SER A 191 -9.48 1.53 -9.02
C SER A 191 -8.72 2.61 -9.82
N LYS A 192 -9.39 3.70 -10.21
CA LYS A 192 -8.75 4.86 -10.84
C LYS A 192 -7.73 5.52 -9.91
N PHE A 193 -8.12 5.77 -8.67
CA PHE A 193 -7.27 6.39 -7.65
C PHE A 193 -5.96 5.61 -7.47
N ILE A 194 -6.05 4.30 -7.23
CA ILE A 194 -4.86 3.50 -6.95
C ILE A 194 -3.99 3.28 -8.19
N LEU A 195 -4.59 3.21 -9.39
CA LEU A 195 -3.84 3.11 -10.64
C LEU A 195 -3.08 4.41 -10.95
N LYS A 196 -3.64 5.56 -10.58
CA LYS A 196 -2.97 6.86 -10.68
C LYS A 196 -1.84 6.99 -9.66
N ASP A 197 -2.08 6.63 -8.40
CA ASP A 197 -1.08 6.65 -7.33
C ASP A 197 0.11 5.68 -7.57
N LEU A 198 -0.08 4.68 -8.43
CA LEU A 198 0.97 3.75 -8.86
C LEU A 198 1.64 4.14 -10.18
N ASP A 199 1.30 5.29 -10.79
CA ASP A 199 1.78 5.75 -12.09
C ASP A 199 1.53 4.73 -13.23
N ILE A 200 0.41 4.00 -13.18
CA ILE A 200 0.07 2.97 -14.16
C ILE A 200 -0.83 3.53 -15.27
N ILE A 201 -1.73 4.45 -14.91
CA ILE A 201 -2.56 5.18 -15.85
C ILE A 201 -2.36 6.68 -15.60
N ILE A 202 -2.20 7.43 -16.67
CA ILE A 202 -2.21 8.88 -16.65
C ILE A 202 -3.57 9.32 -17.21
N PHE A 203 -4.43 9.86 -16.34
CA PHE A 203 -5.62 10.58 -16.78
C PHE A 203 -5.25 12.05 -16.96
N ASN A 204 -5.53 12.60 -18.13
CA ASN A 204 -5.46 14.04 -18.39
C ASN A 204 -6.68 14.75 -17.81
#